data_AF-A0A191MXJ8-F1
#
_entry.id   AF-A0A191MXJ8-F1
#
_cell.length_a   1.000
_cell.length_b   1.000
_cell.length_c   1.000
_cell.angle_alpha   90.00
_cell.angle_beta   90.00
_cell.angle_gamma   90.00
#
_symmetry.space_group_name_H-M   'P 1'
#
loop_
_entity.id
_entity.type
_entity.pdbx_description
1 polymer ?
#
loop_
_entity_poly.entity_id
_entity_poly.type
_entity_poly.pdbx_seq_one_letter_code
_entity_poly.pdbx_strand_id
1 'polypeptide(L)'
;MFKSLFEYLGVGYLFKSKNNINLEIKSLSGLRDVMFPIFDKHLLKFGKLKAYLIFKEIVNEMLNKNHLNLEGLLRIVYISKLLNSDTARRTEESFNNILSYLESKHGKLPTPKDLNIDCWIASITETQLRLPTLALTLDFIAGLIDGDGSFNVGFQFKPYRRVKVNFTVIQESSCKELLSELISYFSCGKVYDLPSAASRFQVENVDLMLNNIIPILDKAKFNTCKGEKYEIAKKVCGIIQTKGFKSDEALKEIVELSYNSNKSGRSRKITKEEFLEKLQIN
;
A
#
# COMPACT_ATOMS: atom_id res chain seq x y z
N MET A 1 13.62 -7.14 5.28
CA MET A 1 13.11 -5.91 4.65
C MET A 1 13.43 -4.66 5.47
N PHE A 2 12.76 -4.33 6.59
CA PHE A 2 12.99 -3.04 7.28
C PHE A 2 14.44 -2.76 7.71
N LYS A 3 15.20 -3.78 8.13
CA LYS A 3 16.63 -3.65 8.42
C LYS A 3 17.43 -3.21 7.19
N SER A 4 17.19 -3.83 6.04
CA SER A 4 17.84 -3.47 4.77
C SER A 4 17.45 -2.07 4.30
N LEU A 5 16.18 -1.67 4.50
CA LEU A 5 15.74 -0.30 4.22
C LEU A 5 16.46 0.72 5.11
N PHE A 6 16.58 0.43 6.40
CA PHE A 6 17.31 1.27 7.34
C PHE A 6 18.78 1.43 6.95
N GLU A 7 19.45 0.33 6.60
CA GLU A 7 20.84 0.33 6.13
C GLU A 7 21.00 1.14 4.82
N TYR A 8 20.06 1.00 3.88
CA TYR A 8 20.07 1.73 2.62
C TYR A 8 19.88 3.25 2.81
N LEU A 9 18.93 3.64 3.67
CA LEU A 9 18.63 5.05 3.91
C LEU A 9 19.73 5.72 4.76
N GLY A 10 20.42 4.98 5.62
CA GLY A 10 21.47 5.51 6.50
C GLY A 10 20.96 6.50 7.55
N VAL A 11 19.64 6.74 7.63
CA VAL A 11 18.98 7.65 8.57
C VAL A 11 17.73 7.02 9.15
N GLY A 12 17.32 7.53 10.31
CA GLY A 12 16.12 7.09 11.03
C GLY A 12 16.44 6.19 12.22
N TYR A 13 15.40 5.56 12.74
CA TYR A 13 15.50 4.67 13.89
C TYR A 13 14.55 3.48 13.70
N LEU A 14 15.08 2.28 13.91
CA LEU A 14 14.36 1.03 13.82
C LEU A 14 14.02 0.52 15.22
N PHE A 15 12.74 0.30 15.50
CA PHE A 15 12.33 -0.25 16.80
C PHE A 15 11.13 -1.19 16.69
N LYS A 16 11.01 -2.06 17.69
CA LYS A 16 9.89 -2.98 17.82
C LYS A 16 8.81 -2.38 18.72
N SER A 17 7.56 -2.42 18.29
CA SER A 17 6.40 -2.03 19.10
C SER A 17 5.33 -3.11 19.01
N LYS A 18 5.04 -3.79 20.14
CA LYS A 18 4.18 -4.97 20.20
C LYS A 18 4.61 -6.03 19.18
N ASN A 19 3.78 -6.24 18.14
CA ASN A 19 4.00 -7.21 17.05
C ASN A 19 4.55 -6.57 15.78
N ASN A 20 4.85 -5.27 15.79
CA ASN A 20 5.30 -4.52 14.63
C ASN A 20 6.76 -4.13 14.76
N ILE A 21 7.42 -3.97 13.61
CA ILE A 21 8.72 -3.32 13.48
C ILE A 21 8.45 -2.00 12.77
N ASN A 22 8.91 -0.89 13.35
CA ASN A 22 8.71 0.45 12.83
C ASN A 22 10.06 1.05 12.44
N LEU A 23 10.09 1.70 11.28
CA LEU A 23 11.19 2.55 10.83
C LEU A 23 10.67 3.98 10.80
N GLU A 24 11.27 4.86 11.60
CA GLU A 24 10.86 6.26 11.70
C GLU A 24 12.03 7.20 11.39
N ILE A 25 11.76 8.23 10.60
CA ILE A 25 12.71 9.32 10.31
C ILE A 25 12.06 10.61 10.81
N LYS A 26 12.60 11.16 11.90
CA LYS A 26 12.07 12.37 12.56
C LYS A 26 12.93 13.61 12.35
N SER A 27 14.21 13.42 12.03
CA SER A 27 15.13 14.55 11.85
C SER A 27 14.82 15.30 10.56
N LEU A 28 14.74 16.63 10.65
CA LEU A 28 14.53 17.48 9.48
C LEU A 28 15.67 17.31 8.45
N SER A 29 16.91 17.11 8.91
CA SER A 29 18.05 16.81 8.04
C SER A 29 17.89 15.47 7.32
N GLY A 30 17.45 14.40 8.02
CA GLY A 30 17.21 13.10 7.38
C GLY A 30 16.10 13.18 6.33
N LEU A 31 15.04 13.95 6.60
CA LEU A 31 13.99 14.20 5.61
C LEU A 31 14.50 14.98 4.39
N ARG A 32 15.21 16.09 4.62
CA ARG A 32 15.73 16.97 3.58
C ARG A 32 16.81 16.32 2.72
N ASP A 33 17.79 15.69 3.35
CA ASP A 33 19.04 15.25 2.70
C ASP A 33 18.92 13.84 2.12
N VAL A 34 18.00 13.02 2.62
CA VAL A 34 17.82 11.63 2.18
C VAL A 34 16.45 11.38 1.58
N MET A 35 15.37 11.68 2.31
CA MET A 35 14.03 11.28 1.87
C MET A 35 13.53 12.07 0.67
N PHE A 36 13.68 13.40 0.67
CA PHE A 36 13.19 14.24 -0.42
C PHE A 36 13.90 13.95 -1.75
N PRO A 37 15.25 13.82 -1.82
CA PRO A 37 15.92 13.43 -3.05
C PRO A 37 15.42 12.10 -3.63
N ILE A 38 15.12 11.12 -2.76
CA ILE A 38 14.57 9.83 -3.20
C ILE A 38 13.17 9.99 -3.79
N PHE A 39 12.25 10.65 -3.07
CA PHE A 39 10.86 10.80 -3.53
C PHE A 39 10.69 11.79 -4.67
N ASP A 40 11.55 12.81 -4.79
CA ASP A 40 11.55 13.72 -5.94
C ASP A 40 12.03 13.02 -7.21
N LYS A 41 13.02 12.12 -7.08
CA LYS A 41 13.51 11.29 -8.19
C LYS A 41 12.56 10.15 -8.54
N HIS A 42 11.93 9.55 -7.53
CA HIS A 42 11.03 8.41 -7.64
C HIS A 42 9.66 8.79 -7.05
N LEU A 43 8.90 9.57 -7.85
CA LEU A 43 7.63 10.14 -7.42
C LEU A 43 6.64 9.07 -6.97
N LEU A 44 6.00 9.36 -5.83
CA LEU A 44 4.85 8.59 -5.36
C LEU A 44 3.67 8.78 -6.33
N LYS A 45 2.59 8.04 -6.09
CA LYS A 45 1.39 8.04 -6.92
C LYS A 45 0.17 8.55 -6.17
N PHE A 46 -0.74 9.21 -6.89
CA PHE A 46 -2.08 9.61 -6.45
C PHE A 46 -2.11 10.28 -5.06
N GLY A 47 -2.94 9.78 -4.14
CA GLY A 47 -3.12 10.36 -2.80
C GLY A 47 -1.81 10.43 -2.00
N LYS A 48 -0.91 9.45 -2.15
CA LYS A 48 0.40 9.46 -1.50
C LYS A 48 1.32 10.55 -2.05
N LEU A 49 1.25 10.85 -3.35
CA LEU A 49 1.96 11.98 -3.95
C LEU A 49 1.48 13.30 -3.35
N LYS A 50 0.17 13.53 -3.31
CA LYS A 50 -0.41 14.72 -2.69
C LYS A 50 0.01 14.86 -1.23
N ALA A 51 -0.08 13.79 -0.45
CA ALA A 51 0.36 13.78 0.94
C ALA A 51 1.86 14.09 1.09
N TYR A 52 2.70 13.55 0.20
CA TYR A 52 4.13 13.85 0.19
C TYR A 52 4.42 15.32 -0.12
N LEU A 53 3.79 15.91 -1.13
CA LEU A 53 3.98 17.31 -1.50
C LEU A 53 3.61 18.25 -0.34
N ILE A 54 2.47 17.99 0.31
CA ILE A 54 2.04 18.74 1.49
C ILE A 54 3.03 18.55 2.66
N PHE A 55 3.43 17.31 2.93
CA PHE A 55 4.38 16.99 4.00
C PHE A 55 5.73 17.67 3.79
N LYS A 56 6.23 17.67 2.55
CA LYS A 56 7.48 18.33 2.15
C LYS A 56 7.44 19.82 2.45
N GLU A 57 6.32 20.49 2.15
CA GLU A 57 6.18 21.91 2.45
C GLU A 57 6.19 22.20 3.94
N ILE A 58 5.46 21.43 4.74
CA ILE A 58 5.46 21.60 6.21
C ILE A 58 6.90 21.49 6.74
N VAL A 59 7.66 20.52 6.24
CA VAL A 59 9.07 20.37 6.61
C VAL A 59 9.91 21.55 6.14
N ASN A 60 9.64 22.13 4.96
CA ASN A 60 10.33 23.34 4.49
C ASN A 60 10.03 24.56 5.38
N GLU A 61 8.78 24.77 5.80
CA GLU A 61 8.42 25.79 6.79
C GLU A 61 9.17 25.57 8.12
N MET A 62 9.36 24.30 8.50
CA MET A 62 10.14 23.96 9.68
C MET A 62 11.65 24.23 9.51
N LEU A 63 12.23 23.84 8.38
CA LEU A 63 13.64 24.06 8.03
C LEU A 63 13.99 25.55 7.98
N ASN A 64 13.09 26.36 7.44
CA ASN A 64 13.22 27.82 7.38
C ASN A 64 12.94 28.51 8.73
N LYS A 65 12.62 27.75 9.78
CA LYS A 65 12.25 28.24 11.12
C LYS A 65 10.99 29.12 11.15
N ASN A 66 10.19 29.12 10.09
CA ASN A 66 8.96 29.90 10.01
C ASN A 66 7.91 29.45 11.03
N HIS A 67 7.91 28.16 11.40
CA HIS A 67 7.06 27.61 12.47
C HIS A 67 7.26 28.27 13.85
N LEU A 68 8.34 29.04 14.05
CA LEU A 68 8.60 29.76 15.29
C LEU A 68 7.83 31.10 15.39
N ASN A 69 7.22 31.57 14.29
CA ASN A 69 6.34 32.73 14.28
C ASN A 69 4.89 32.32 14.00
N LEU A 70 3.94 33.19 14.35
CA LEU A 70 2.51 32.90 14.28
C LEU A 70 2.05 32.60 12.85
N GLU A 71 2.48 33.38 11.87
CA GLU A 71 2.06 33.19 10.47
C GLU A 71 2.52 31.84 9.93
N GLY A 72 3.79 31.48 10.13
CA GLY A 72 4.32 30.19 9.69
C GLY A 72 3.72 29.00 10.44
N LEU A 73 3.47 29.14 11.75
CA LEU A 73 2.74 28.11 12.51
C LEU A 73 1.31 27.93 11.99
N LEU A 74 0.58 29.02 11.74
CA LEU A 74 -0.77 28.96 11.19
C LEU A 74 -0.79 28.33 9.79
N ARG A 75 0.17 28.68 8.92
CA ARG A 75 0.31 28.03 7.60
C ARG A 75 0.44 26.51 7.77
N ILE A 76 1.31 26.04 8.66
CA ILE A 76 1.45 24.60 8.95
C ILE A 76 0.14 24.01 9.48
N VAL A 77 -0.54 24.66 10.42
CA VAL A 77 -1.80 24.18 11.00
C VAL A 77 -2.86 24.00 9.92
N TYR A 78 -3.13 25.04 9.11
CA TYR A 78 -4.11 25.00 8.03
C TYR A 78 -3.77 23.95 6.97
N ILE A 79 -2.52 23.90 6.53
CA ILE A 79 -2.06 22.95 5.50
C ILE A 79 -2.09 21.51 6.03
N SER A 80 -1.77 21.29 7.31
CA SER A 80 -1.80 19.96 7.92
C SER A 80 -3.20 19.33 7.95
N LYS A 81 -4.27 20.14 7.91
CA LYS A 81 -5.65 19.66 7.77
C LYS A 81 -5.87 18.88 6.47
N LEU A 82 -5.08 19.18 5.44
CA LEU A 82 -5.15 18.50 4.14
C LEU A 82 -4.41 17.16 4.12
N LEU A 83 -3.65 16.82 5.18
CA LEU A 83 -2.94 15.55 5.31
C LEU A 83 -3.80 14.47 5.95
N ASN A 84 -3.99 13.36 5.24
CA ASN A 84 -4.67 12.16 5.74
C ASN A 84 -6.01 12.53 6.43
N SER A 85 -6.92 13.11 5.65
CA SER A 85 -8.25 13.55 6.09
C SER A 85 -9.06 12.48 6.80
N ASP A 86 -8.75 11.21 6.53
CA ASP A 86 -9.53 10.06 6.97
C ASP A 86 -9.00 9.46 8.28
N THR A 87 -8.09 10.17 8.97
CA THR A 87 -7.56 9.71 10.26
C THR A 87 -8.48 10.11 11.41
N ALA A 88 -8.83 9.14 12.27
CA ALA A 88 -9.67 9.36 13.46
C ALA A 88 -9.10 10.39 14.48
N ARG A 89 -7.84 10.81 14.30
CA ARG A 89 -7.15 11.76 15.20
C ARG A 89 -7.15 13.20 14.70
N ARG A 90 -7.42 13.44 13.42
CA ARG A 90 -7.46 14.79 12.83
C ARG A 90 -8.91 15.18 12.59
N THR A 91 -9.64 15.44 13.67
CA THR A 91 -11.04 15.87 13.64
C THR A 91 -11.14 17.38 13.52
N GLU A 92 -12.30 17.89 13.06
CA GLU A 92 -12.57 19.33 13.07
C GLU A 92 -12.46 19.92 14.49
N GLU A 93 -12.89 19.17 15.50
CA GLU A 93 -12.73 19.54 16.90
C GLU A 93 -11.25 19.72 17.28
N SER A 94 -10.39 18.76 16.95
CA SER A 94 -8.95 18.86 17.25
C SER A 94 -8.31 20.09 16.58
N PHE A 95 -8.76 20.40 15.37
CA PHE A 95 -8.31 21.56 14.61
C PHE A 95 -8.79 22.87 15.24
N ASN A 96 -10.08 22.95 15.60
CA ASN A 96 -10.68 24.11 16.24
C ASN A 96 -10.05 24.38 17.62
N ASN A 97 -9.74 23.33 18.39
CA ASN A 97 -9.07 23.46 19.69
C ASN A 97 -7.68 24.12 19.54
N ILE A 98 -6.93 23.79 18.48
CA ILE A 98 -5.64 24.44 18.20
C ILE A 98 -5.87 25.92 17.85
N LEU A 99 -6.84 26.23 16.99
CA LEU A 99 -7.13 27.61 16.60
C LEU A 99 -7.60 28.46 17.79
N SER A 100 -8.52 27.97 18.61
CA SER A 100 -8.98 28.67 19.81
C SER A 100 -7.85 28.92 20.80
N TYR A 101 -6.94 27.95 20.97
CA TYR A 101 -5.75 28.15 21.79
C TYR A 101 -4.86 29.27 21.24
N LEU A 102 -4.56 29.27 19.94
CA LEU A 102 -3.74 30.30 19.31
C LEU A 102 -4.40 31.67 19.37
N GLU A 103 -5.70 31.76 19.14
CA GLU A 103 -6.48 33.00 19.24
C GLU A 103 -6.46 33.56 20.67
N SER A 104 -6.54 32.70 21.70
CA SER A 104 -6.42 33.13 23.10
C SER A 104 -5.05 33.74 23.43
N LYS A 105 -4.00 33.37 22.68
CA LYS A 105 -2.61 33.84 22.91
C LYS A 105 -2.24 35.05 22.07
N HIS A 106 -2.79 35.16 20.86
CA HIS A 106 -2.37 36.14 19.87
C HIS A 106 -3.49 37.10 19.43
N GLY A 107 -4.71 36.92 19.92
CA GLY A 107 -5.88 37.65 19.45
C GLY A 107 -6.32 37.18 18.07
N LYS A 108 -6.94 38.08 17.31
CA LYS A 108 -7.49 37.77 15.99
C LYS A 108 -6.43 37.16 15.08
N LEU A 109 -6.67 35.94 14.62
CA LEU A 109 -5.76 35.20 13.76
C LEU A 109 -5.91 35.61 12.28
N PRO A 110 -4.81 35.65 11.51
CA PRO A 110 -4.84 35.71 10.05
C PRO A 110 -5.67 34.57 9.46
N THR A 111 -6.51 34.88 8.48
CA THR A 111 -7.31 33.88 7.75
C THR A 111 -6.45 33.13 6.72
N PRO A 112 -6.89 31.97 6.21
CA PRO A 112 -6.19 31.28 5.13
C PRO A 112 -5.92 32.15 3.90
N LYS A 113 -6.82 33.10 3.61
CA LYS A 113 -6.67 34.07 2.52
C LYS A 113 -5.55 35.07 2.81
N ASP A 114 -5.48 35.59 4.04
CA ASP A 114 -4.41 36.50 4.47
C ASP A 114 -3.03 35.84 4.38
N LEU A 115 -2.98 34.52 4.57
CA LEU A 115 -1.78 33.70 4.51
C LEU A 115 -1.48 33.12 3.11
N ASN A 116 -2.25 33.49 2.07
CA ASN A 116 -2.13 32.99 0.70
C ASN A 116 -2.18 31.46 0.54
N ILE A 117 -2.91 30.77 1.42
CA ILE A 117 -2.96 29.30 1.44
C ILE A 117 -3.65 28.74 0.19
N ASP A 118 -4.69 29.42 -0.31
CA ASP A 118 -5.42 28.98 -1.50
C ASP A 118 -4.52 28.93 -2.75
N CYS A 119 -3.65 29.92 -2.92
CA CYS A 119 -2.67 29.95 -4.01
C CYS A 119 -1.69 28.77 -3.93
N TRP A 120 -1.28 28.42 -2.71
CA TRP A 120 -0.38 27.30 -2.48
C TRP A 120 -1.07 25.94 -2.77
N ILE A 121 -2.32 25.76 -2.32
CA ILE A 121 -3.12 24.56 -2.64
C ILE A 121 -3.30 24.41 -4.15
N ALA A 122 -3.58 25.52 -4.85
CA ALA A 122 -3.69 25.53 -6.30
C ALA A 122 -2.38 25.09 -6.96
N SER A 123 -1.23 25.59 -6.50
CA SER A 123 0.10 25.20 -6.99
C SER A 123 0.38 23.70 -6.81
N ILE A 124 0.03 23.11 -5.67
CA ILE A 124 0.18 21.65 -5.47
C ILE A 124 -0.73 20.87 -6.39
N THR A 125 -1.99 21.30 -6.52
CA THR A 125 -2.96 20.63 -7.38
C THR A 125 -2.50 20.67 -8.83
N GLU A 126 -1.99 21.82 -9.29
CA GLU A 126 -1.40 21.97 -10.61
C GLU A 126 -0.14 21.10 -10.78
N THR A 127 0.74 21.06 -9.78
CA THR A 127 1.92 20.18 -9.80
C THR A 127 1.51 18.71 -9.92
N GLN A 128 0.49 18.28 -9.17
CA GLN A 128 -0.04 16.92 -9.24
C GLN A 128 -0.62 16.58 -10.62
N LEU A 129 -1.24 17.56 -11.31
CA LEU A 129 -1.78 17.39 -12.66
C LEU A 129 -0.72 17.44 -13.77
N ARG A 130 0.35 18.22 -13.59
CA ARG A 130 1.43 18.40 -14.57
C ARG A 130 2.51 17.33 -14.48
N LEU A 131 2.72 16.73 -13.31
CA LEU A 131 3.65 15.62 -13.17
C LEU A 131 3.17 14.48 -14.06
N PRO A 132 4.01 13.98 -15.00
CA PRO A 132 3.60 12.87 -15.84
C PRO A 132 3.14 11.75 -14.91
N THR A 133 1.98 11.15 -15.20
CA THR A 133 1.62 9.84 -14.68
C THR A 133 2.62 8.84 -15.28
N LEU A 134 3.85 8.87 -14.79
CA LEU A 134 4.97 8.04 -15.23
C LEU A 134 4.45 6.63 -15.35
N ALA A 135 4.66 5.98 -16.49
CA ALA A 135 4.21 4.61 -16.68
C ALA A 135 4.67 3.76 -15.48
N LEU A 136 3.80 2.87 -15.02
CA LEU A 136 4.15 1.98 -13.92
C LEU A 136 5.40 1.17 -14.32
N THR A 137 6.39 1.15 -13.44
CA THR A 137 7.57 0.32 -13.64
C THR A 137 7.39 -1.00 -12.89
N LEU A 138 8.12 -2.03 -13.33
CA LEU A 138 8.10 -3.32 -12.65
C LEU A 138 8.55 -3.22 -11.20
N ASP A 139 9.58 -2.41 -10.91
CA ASP A 139 10.08 -2.19 -9.55
C ASP A 139 9.03 -1.53 -8.64
N PHE A 140 8.29 -0.54 -9.16
CA PHE A 140 7.20 0.08 -8.44
C PHE A 140 6.09 -0.93 -8.12
N ILE A 141 5.71 -1.76 -9.10
CA ILE A 141 4.68 -2.78 -8.93
C ILE A 141 5.13 -3.87 -7.96
N ALA A 142 6.39 -4.30 -8.02
CA ALA A 142 6.96 -5.25 -7.07
C ALA A 142 6.89 -4.71 -5.64
N GLY A 143 7.28 -3.44 -5.44
CA GLY A 143 7.18 -2.75 -4.15
C GLY A 143 5.73 -2.61 -3.65
N LEU A 144 4.80 -2.26 -4.55
CA LEU A 144 3.37 -2.21 -4.23
C LEU A 144 2.82 -3.57 -3.80
N ILE A 145 3.21 -4.65 -4.50
CA ILE A 145 2.79 -6.02 -4.17
C ILE A 145 3.39 -6.47 -2.83
N ASP A 146 4.65 -6.14 -2.56
CA ASP A 146 5.31 -6.42 -1.28
C ASP A 146 4.60 -5.77 -0.09
N GLY A 147 4.04 -4.57 -0.29
CA GLY A 147 3.25 -3.85 0.72
C GLY A 147 1.81 -4.35 0.81
N ASP A 148 1.06 -4.22 -0.29
CA ASP A 148 -0.41 -4.28 -0.31
C ASP A 148 -0.97 -5.40 -1.21
N GLY A 149 -0.09 -6.17 -1.86
CA GLY A 149 -0.46 -7.31 -2.69
C GLY A 149 -0.76 -8.56 -1.88
N SER A 150 -1.49 -9.49 -2.48
CA SER A 150 -1.78 -10.81 -1.89
C SER A 150 -1.92 -11.87 -2.97
N PHE A 151 -1.26 -13.00 -2.74
CA PHE A 151 -1.43 -14.24 -3.50
C PHE A 151 -2.04 -15.28 -2.58
N ASN A 152 -3.19 -15.82 -2.96
CA ASN A 152 -3.93 -16.77 -2.13
C ASN A 152 -4.46 -17.96 -2.95
N VAL A 153 -4.33 -19.15 -2.38
CA VAL A 153 -4.96 -20.38 -2.89
C VAL A 153 -6.09 -20.78 -1.95
N GLY A 154 -7.31 -20.58 -2.42
CA GLY A 154 -8.55 -20.89 -1.72
C GLY A 154 -9.17 -22.20 -2.19
N PHE A 155 -9.96 -22.81 -1.31
CA PHE A 155 -10.64 -24.08 -1.57
C PHE A 155 -12.12 -23.94 -1.21
N GLN A 156 -12.99 -24.43 -2.09
CA GLN A 156 -14.44 -24.52 -1.85
C GLN A 156 -14.87 -25.98 -1.91
N PHE A 157 -15.66 -26.41 -0.93
CA PHE A 157 -16.01 -27.82 -0.69
C PHE A 157 -17.41 -28.22 -1.16
N LYS A 158 -18.34 -27.26 -1.23
CA LYS A 158 -19.75 -27.54 -1.55
C LYS A 158 -20.32 -26.52 -2.54
N PRO A 159 -21.14 -26.94 -3.51
CA PRO A 159 -21.41 -28.33 -3.92
C PRO A 159 -20.29 -28.97 -4.79
N TYR A 160 -19.21 -28.23 -5.10
CA TYR A 160 -18.12 -28.70 -5.95
C TYR A 160 -16.76 -28.50 -5.28
N ARG A 161 -15.85 -29.47 -5.41
CA ARG A 161 -14.41 -29.29 -5.13
C ARG A 161 -13.84 -28.28 -6.12
N ARG A 162 -13.58 -27.05 -5.66
CA ARG A 162 -12.95 -26.00 -6.48
C ARG A 162 -11.73 -25.44 -5.80
N VAL A 163 -10.67 -25.29 -6.57
CA VAL A 163 -9.47 -24.54 -6.20
C VAL A 163 -9.55 -23.17 -6.86
N LYS A 164 -9.32 -22.11 -6.11
CA LYS A 164 -9.21 -20.74 -6.63
C LYS A 164 -7.82 -20.20 -6.33
N VAL A 165 -7.18 -19.62 -7.34
CA VAL A 165 -5.94 -18.87 -7.17
C VAL A 165 -6.25 -17.40 -7.40
N ASN A 166 -6.00 -16.57 -6.40
CA ASN A 166 -6.33 -15.16 -6.42
C ASN A 166 -5.05 -14.33 -6.25
N PHE A 167 -4.83 -13.41 -7.19
CA PHE A 167 -3.93 -12.29 -7.02
C PHE A 167 -4.75 -11.02 -6.80
N THR A 168 -4.48 -10.29 -5.72
CA THR A 168 -5.17 -9.04 -5.40
C THR A 168 -4.21 -7.96 -4.93
N VAL A 169 -4.54 -6.70 -5.24
CA VAL A 169 -3.93 -5.52 -4.62
C VAL A 169 -5.06 -4.66 -4.09
N ILE A 170 -4.99 -4.25 -2.82
CA ILE A 170 -6.02 -3.43 -2.18
C ILE A 170 -5.43 -2.06 -1.89
N GLN A 171 -6.20 -1.00 -2.17
CA GLN A 171 -5.87 0.38 -1.82
C GLN A 171 -7.10 1.08 -1.25
N GLU A 172 -6.89 2.22 -0.61
CA GLU A 172 -7.98 3.15 -0.28
C GLU A 172 -8.73 3.56 -1.56
N SER A 173 -10.05 3.79 -1.46
CA SER A 173 -10.85 4.14 -2.64
C SER A 173 -10.42 5.46 -3.30
N SER A 174 -9.77 6.35 -2.55
CA SER A 174 -9.14 7.58 -3.05
C SER A 174 -7.96 7.35 -4.00
N CYS A 175 -7.45 6.11 -4.07
CA CYS A 175 -6.35 5.68 -4.92
C CYS A 175 -6.80 4.61 -5.94
N LYS A 176 -8.09 4.55 -6.27
CA LYS A 176 -8.66 3.55 -7.19
C LYS A 176 -8.06 3.64 -8.60
N GLU A 177 -7.65 4.82 -9.03
CA GLU A 177 -6.98 5.05 -10.31
C GLU A 177 -5.71 4.23 -10.45
N LEU A 178 -4.93 4.05 -9.37
CA LEU A 178 -3.75 3.16 -9.37
C LEU A 178 -4.12 1.72 -9.73
N LEU A 179 -5.25 1.24 -9.19
CA LEU A 179 -5.73 -0.11 -9.46
C LEU A 179 -6.20 -0.26 -10.92
N SER A 180 -6.73 0.81 -11.52
CA SER A 180 -7.07 0.87 -12.94
C SER A 180 -5.82 0.87 -13.83
N GLU A 181 -4.74 1.54 -13.41
CA GLU A 181 -3.44 1.46 -14.11
C GLU A 181 -2.89 0.02 -14.09
N LEU A 182 -3.10 -0.74 -13.02
CA LEU A 182 -2.72 -2.16 -12.97
C LEU A 182 -3.45 -3.01 -14.02
N ILE A 183 -4.73 -2.73 -14.30
CA ILE A 183 -5.46 -3.43 -15.38
C ILE A 183 -4.74 -3.22 -16.71
N SER A 184 -4.38 -1.98 -17.00
CA SER A 184 -3.70 -1.62 -18.25
C SER A 184 -2.30 -2.25 -18.31
N TYR A 185 -1.55 -2.16 -17.21
CA TYR A 185 -0.18 -2.70 -17.12
C TYR A 185 -0.12 -4.21 -17.32
N PHE A 186 -1.00 -4.96 -16.67
CA PHE A 186 -1.07 -6.42 -16.83
C PHE A 186 -1.93 -6.86 -18.03
N SER A 187 -2.63 -5.92 -18.67
CA SER A 187 -3.63 -6.21 -19.70
C SER A 187 -4.69 -7.22 -19.25
N CYS A 188 -5.00 -7.27 -17.95
CA CYS A 188 -5.98 -8.20 -17.37
C CYS A 188 -6.43 -7.76 -15.97
N GLY A 189 -7.39 -8.50 -15.40
CA GLY A 189 -7.91 -8.25 -14.05
C GLY A 189 -9.09 -7.29 -14.03
N LYS A 190 -9.62 -7.08 -12.81
CA LYS A 190 -10.80 -6.23 -12.56
C LYS A 190 -10.63 -5.47 -11.27
N VAL A 191 -11.22 -4.27 -11.20
CA VAL A 191 -11.27 -3.45 -9.98
C VAL A 191 -12.68 -3.49 -9.41
N TYR A 192 -12.77 -3.69 -8.09
CA TYR A 192 -14.00 -3.73 -7.32
C TYR A 192 -13.93 -2.72 -6.18
N ASP A 193 -15.04 -2.03 -5.91
CA ASP A 193 -15.18 -1.29 -4.67
C ASP A 193 -15.57 -2.24 -3.53
N LEU A 194 -14.99 -2.03 -2.36
CA LEU A 194 -15.30 -2.81 -1.17
C LEU A 194 -16.29 -2.02 -0.28
N PRO A 195 -16.96 -2.69 0.67
CA PRO A 195 -17.79 -1.99 1.66
C PRO A 195 -16.99 -1.10 2.62
N SER A 196 -15.73 -1.45 2.89
CA SER A 196 -14.74 -0.54 3.45
C SER A 196 -14.39 0.54 2.42
N ALA A 197 -13.98 1.74 2.83
CA ALA A 197 -13.49 2.82 1.95
C ALA A 197 -12.17 2.47 1.23
N ALA A 198 -12.18 1.34 0.53
CA ALA A 198 -11.09 0.69 -0.16
C ALA A 198 -11.61 0.06 -1.45
N SER A 199 -10.72 -0.07 -2.43
CA SER A 199 -10.97 -0.74 -3.69
C SER A 199 -9.92 -1.84 -3.89
N ARG A 200 -10.25 -2.84 -4.71
CA ARG A 200 -9.43 -4.03 -4.91
C ARG A 200 -9.27 -4.35 -6.39
N PHE A 201 -8.02 -4.37 -6.86
CA PHE A 201 -7.64 -5.06 -8.09
C PHE A 201 -7.60 -6.56 -7.85
N GLN A 202 -8.11 -7.36 -8.78
CA GLN A 202 -8.19 -8.81 -8.63
C GLN A 202 -8.08 -9.57 -9.96
N VAL A 203 -7.31 -10.66 -9.93
CA VAL A 203 -7.22 -11.69 -10.98
C VAL A 203 -7.49 -13.06 -10.34
N GLU A 204 -8.53 -13.76 -10.79
CA GLU A 204 -8.86 -15.13 -10.33
C GLU A 204 -8.79 -16.19 -11.43
N ASN A 205 -8.66 -15.79 -12.70
CA ASN A 205 -8.63 -16.71 -13.83
C ASN A 205 -7.20 -17.26 -13.99
N VAL A 206 -7.05 -18.59 -14.01
CA VAL A 206 -5.75 -19.28 -14.06
C VAL A 206 -5.03 -19.02 -15.38
N ASP A 207 -5.72 -19.00 -16.52
CA ASP A 207 -5.11 -18.69 -17.81
C ASP A 207 -4.55 -17.26 -17.83
N LEU A 208 -5.30 -16.27 -17.31
CA LEU A 208 -4.81 -14.88 -17.18
C LEU A 208 -3.64 -14.77 -16.20
N MET A 209 -3.64 -15.55 -15.11
CA MET A 209 -2.48 -15.62 -14.21
C MET A 209 -1.23 -16.13 -14.94
N LEU A 210 -1.36 -17.20 -15.74
CA LEU A 210 -0.24 -17.83 -16.46
C LEU A 210 0.24 -17.02 -17.65
N ASN A 211 -0.67 -16.39 -18.40
CA ASN A 211 -0.35 -15.75 -19.68
C ASN A 211 -0.02 -14.26 -19.53
N ASN A 212 -0.55 -13.58 -18.52
CA ASN A 212 -0.37 -12.14 -18.33
C ASN A 212 0.45 -11.79 -17.09
N ILE A 213 0.09 -12.35 -15.93
CA ILE A 213 0.70 -11.96 -14.65
C ILE A 213 2.09 -12.57 -14.48
N ILE A 214 2.20 -13.90 -14.58
CA ILE A 214 3.44 -14.64 -14.29
C ILE A 214 4.62 -14.23 -15.22
N PRO A 215 4.45 -14.06 -16.55
CA PRO A 215 5.56 -13.67 -17.42
C PRO A 215 6.16 -12.30 -17.10
N ILE A 216 5.38 -11.42 -16.47
CA ILE A 216 5.82 -10.11 -16.02
C ILE A 216 6.45 -10.22 -14.62
N LEU A 217 5.77 -10.87 -13.68
CA LEU A 217 6.23 -10.97 -12.29
C LEU A 217 7.43 -11.90 -12.10
N ASP A 218 7.71 -12.81 -13.03
CA ASP A 218 8.95 -13.60 -13.05
C ASP A 218 10.21 -12.75 -13.20
N LYS A 219 10.07 -11.51 -13.69
CA LYS A 219 11.16 -10.54 -13.81
C LYS A 219 11.29 -9.67 -12.55
N ALA A 220 10.32 -9.75 -11.63
CA ALA A 220 10.27 -8.91 -10.44
C ALA A 220 11.14 -9.47 -9.31
N LYS A 221 11.70 -8.57 -8.50
CA LYS A 221 12.40 -8.93 -7.27
C LYS A 221 11.54 -8.57 -6.06
N PHE A 222 10.94 -9.58 -5.42
CA PHE A 222 10.22 -9.41 -4.17
C PHE A 222 11.18 -9.39 -2.97
N ASN A 223 10.91 -8.51 -2.02
CA ASN A 223 11.74 -8.25 -0.83
C ASN A 223 11.04 -8.65 0.47
N THR A 224 9.83 -9.22 0.39
CA THR A 224 9.05 -9.73 1.52
C THR A 224 8.65 -11.18 1.31
N CYS A 225 7.94 -11.76 2.29
CA CYS A 225 7.38 -13.11 2.17
C CYS A 225 6.34 -13.25 1.03
N LYS A 226 5.92 -12.15 0.39
CA LYS A 226 5.04 -12.18 -0.79
C LYS A 226 5.67 -12.91 -1.97
N GLY A 227 7.01 -12.88 -2.11
CA GLY A 227 7.71 -13.66 -3.13
C GLY A 227 7.48 -15.17 -2.99
N GLU A 228 7.57 -15.70 -1.76
CA GLU A 228 7.27 -17.12 -1.51
C GLU A 228 5.79 -17.47 -1.84
N LYS A 229 4.86 -16.55 -1.55
CA LYS A 229 3.43 -16.74 -1.87
C LYS A 229 3.17 -16.69 -3.37
N TYR A 230 3.87 -15.82 -4.10
CA TYR A 230 3.84 -15.77 -5.55
C TYR A 230 4.30 -17.10 -6.15
N GLU A 231 5.43 -17.63 -5.73
CA GLU A 231 5.96 -18.90 -6.24
C GLU A 231 5.00 -20.08 -6.04
N ILE A 232 4.30 -20.11 -4.90
CA ILE A 232 3.29 -21.14 -4.64
C ILE A 232 2.08 -20.97 -5.55
N ALA A 233 1.56 -19.75 -5.68
CA ALA A 233 0.45 -19.47 -6.58
C ALA A 233 0.80 -19.85 -8.03
N LYS A 234 2.02 -19.53 -8.49
CA LYS A 234 2.55 -19.92 -9.79
C LYS A 234 2.56 -21.44 -9.99
N LYS A 235 3.12 -22.19 -9.03
CA LYS A 235 3.13 -23.67 -9.08
C LYS A 235 1.73 -24.26 -9.12
N VAL A 236 0.82 -23.74 -8.28
CA VAL A 236 -0.57 -24.20 -8.24
C VAL A 236 -1.30 -23.90 -9.55
N CYS A 237 -1.12 -22.73 -10.15
CA CYS A 237 -1.65 -22.44 -11.49
C CYS A 237 -1.17 -23.46 -12.53
N GLY A 238 0.12 -23.81 -12.51
CA GLY A 238 0.69 -24.84 -13.40
C GLY A 238 0.06 -26.23 -13.21
N ILE A 239 -0.16 -26.65 -11.96
CA ILE A 239 -0.84 -27.92 -11.66
C ILE A 239 -2.29 -27.89 -12.16
N ILE A 240 -3.02 -26.80 -11.90
CA ILE A 240 -4.41 -26.66 -12.37
C ILE A 240 -4.48 -26.74 -13.90
N GLN A 241 -3.54 -26.13 -14.62
CA GLN A 241 -3.52 -26.15 -16.09
C GLN A 241 -3.25 -27.55 -16.65
N THR A 242 -2.34 -28.31 -16.02
CA THR A 242 -1.81 -29.56 -16.56
C THR A 242 -2.54 -30.80 -16.04
N LYS A 243 -2.81 -30.86 -14.73
CA LYS A 243 -3.44 -32.00 -14.04
C LYS A 243 -4.89 -31.71 -13.62
N GLY A 244 -5.29 -30.43 -13.57
CA GLY A 244 -6.55 -30.02 -12.97
C GLY A 244 -6.55 -30.16 -11.45
N PHE A 245 -7.74 -30.25 -10.86
CA PHE A 245 -7.93 -30.37 -9.40
C PHE A 245 -9.10 -31.29 -9.03
N LYS A 246 -9.59 -32.08 -10.00
CA LYS A 246 -10.71 -33.01 -9.77
C LYS A 246 -10.25 -34.34 -9.16
N SER A 247 -9.06 -34.81 -9.54
CA SER A 247 -8.45 -36.02 -8.99
C SER A 247 -7.86 -35.75 -7.60
N ASP A 248 -7.88 -36.76 -6.74
CA ASP A 248 -7.43 -36.66 -5.36
C ASP A 248 -5.92 -36.42 -5.27
N GLU A 249 -5.13 -37.00 -6.18
CA GLU A 249 -3.67 -36.85 -6.23
C GLU A 249 -3.28 -35.39 -6.49
N ALA A 250 -3.83 -34.80 -7.56
CA ALA A 250 -3.58 -33.40 -7.92
C ALA A 250 -4.09 -32.44 -6.84
N LEU A 251 -5.24 -32.73 -6.23
CA LEU A 251 -5.77 -31.90 -5.14
C LEU A 251 -4.88 -31.99 -3.89
N LYS A 252 -4.41 -33.19 -3.52
CA LYS A 252 -3.47 -33.40 -2.41
C LYS A 252 -2.19 -32.62 -2.64
N GLU A 253 -1.59 -32.68 -3.83
CA GLU A 253 -0.40 -31.90 -4.21
C GLU A 253 -0.62 -30.38 -4.02
N ILE A 254 -1.74 -29.84 -4.50
CA ILE A 254 -2.08 -28.41 -4.35
C ILE A 254 -2.23 -28.03 -2.86
N VAL A 255 -2.85 -28.89 -2.06
CA VAL A 255 -3.08 -28.68 -0.63
C VAL A 255 -1.77 -28.64 0.12
N GLU A 256 -0.86 -29.56 -0.18
CA GLU A 256 0.47 -29.62 0.44
C GLU A 256 1.29 -28.36 0.18
N LEU A 257 1.34 -27.91 -1.07
CA LEU A 257 1.99 -26.65 -1.44
C LEU A 257 1.38 -25.46 -0.68
N SER A 258 0.05 -25.45 -0.55
CA SER A 258 -0.70 -24.32 0.02
C SER A 258 -0.66 -24.23 1.55
N TYR A 259 -0.55 -25.36 2.25
CA TYR A 259 -0.56 -25.42 3.72
C TYR A 259 0.83 -25.32 4.35
N ASN A 260 1.84 -25.95 3.73
CA ASN A 260 3.17 -26.06 4.31
C ASN A 260 3.92 -24.70 4.38
N SER A 261 3.53 -23.72 3.58
CA SER A 261 4.18 -22.39 3.53
C SER A 261 3.68 -21.38 4.59
N ASN A 262 2.56 -21.63 5.26
CA ASN A 262 1.93 -20.65 6.17
C ASN A 262 2.25 -20.90 7.66
N LYS A 263 3.50 -21.21 8.03
CA LYS A 263 3.82 -21.70 9.40
C LYS A 263 2.79 -22.76 9.83
N SER A 264 2.56 -23.75 8.97
CA SER A 264 1.51 -24.79 9.12
C SER A 264 0.06 -24.30 9.00
N GLY A 265 -0.21 -23.33 8.13
CA GLY A 265 -1.58 -22.84 7.90
C GLY A 265 -2.15 -21.99 9.03
N ARG A 266 -1.33 -21.34 9.87
CA ARG A 266 -1.78 -20.60 11.08
C ARG A 266 -2.79 -19.48 10.83
N SER A 267 -2.89 -19.01 9.58
CA SER A 267 -3.89 -18.03 9.14
C SER A 267 -5.15 -18.66 8.52
N ARG A 268 -5.19 -19.98 8.38
CA ARG A 268 -6.33 -20.75 7.86
C ARG A 268 -7.19 -21.21 9.04
N LYS A 269 -8.50 -21.31 8.81
CA LYS A 269 -9.49 -21.66 9.84
C LYS A 269 -9.46 -23.14 10.26
N ILE A 270 -8.90 -24.01 9.43
CA ILE A 270 -8.83 -25.48 9.65
C ILE A 270 -7.41 -25.97 9.33
N THR A 271 -6.97 -27.03 10.01
CA THR A 271 -5.64 -27.62 9.83
C THR A 271 -5.53 -28.35 8.48
N LYS A 272 -4.33 -28.80 8.11
CA LYS A 272 -4.12 -29.60 6.88
C LYS A 272 -4.80 -30.96 7.02
N GLU A 273 -4.69 -31.57 8.20
CA GLU A 273 -5.22 -32.88 8.54
C GLU A 273 -6.75 -32.86 8.49
N GLU A 274 -7.38 -31.88 9.17
CA GLU A 274 -8.82 -31.65 9.12
C GLU A 274 -9.31 -31.36 7.69
N PHE A 275 -8.47 -30.71 6.88
CA PHE A 275 -8.78 -30.40 5.49
C PHE A 275 -8.79 -31.67 4.61
N LEU A 276 -7.79 -32.53 4.76
CA LEU A 276 -7.68 -33.79 4.01
C LEU A 276 -8.79 -34.77 4.41
N GLU A 277 -9.10 -34.89 5.71
CA GLU A 277 -10.21 -35.70 6.22
C GLU A 277 -11.55 -35.26 5.61
N LYS A 278 -11.82 -33.94 5.58
CA LYS A 278 -13.05 -33.40 4.97
C LYS A 278 -13.16 -33.64 3.47
N LEU A 279 -12.04 -33.85 2.79
CA LEU A 279 -12.05 -34.20 1.37
C LEU A 279 -12.27 -35.69 1.13
N GLN A 280 -12.26 -36.53 2.16
CA GLN A 280 -12.29 -37.99 2.04
C GLN A 280 -11.18 -38.51 1.11
N ILE A 281 -10.06 -37.80 1.07
CA ILE A 281 -8.87 -38.21 0.31
C ILE A 281 -8.07 -39.13 1.23
N ASN A 282 -8.10 -40.43 0.94
CA ASN A 282 -7.21 -41.41 1.57
C ASN A 282 -5.80 -41.29 0.96
#